data_AF-A0A329SY02-F1
#
_entry.id   AF-A0A329SY02-F1
#
_cell.length_a   1.000
_cell.length_b   1.000
_cell.length_c   1.000
_cell.angle_alpha   90.00
_cell.angle_beta   90.00
_cell.angle_gamma   90.00
#
_symmetry.space_group_name_H-M   'P 1'
#
loop_
_entity.id
_entity.type
_entity.pdbx_description
1 polymer ?
#
loop_
_entity_poly.entity_id
_entity_poly.type
_entity_poly.pdbx_seq_one_letter_code
_entity_poly.pdbx_strand_id
1 'polypeptide(L)'
;MGKGRKKHSENGGRKPRGYKSSVPTHQFCFDVVLYFEDHSMDVTLSKFYKDLEGSQLQTKCTSVYLWRKKKGKLVELCNSTGTARLRKSESEVWIRPCLVMQRYI
;
A
#
# COMPACT_ATOMS: atom_id res chain seq x y z
N MET A 1 -6.01 1.53 -52.33
CA MET A 1 -7.26 0.94 -51.78
C MET A 1 -7.07 0.67 -50.28
N GLY A 2 -7.45 1.62 -49.43
CA GLY A 2 -7.18 1.58 -47.99
C GLY A 2 -8.08 0.61 -47.24
N LYS A 3 -7.50 -0.42 -46.61
CA LYS A 3 -8.21 -1.31 -45.68
C LYS A 3 -7.89 -0.90 -44.24
N GLY A 4 -8.55 0.17 -43.80
CA GLY A 4 -8.61 0.55 -42.38
C GLY A 4 -9.75 -0.21 -41.68
N ARG A 5 -9.46 -0.78 -40.50
CA ARG A 5 -10.43 -1.47 -39.65
C ARG A 5 -11.45 -0.45 -39.12
N LYS A 6 -12.74 -0.58 -39.46
CA LYS A 6 -13.80 0.30 -38.94
C LYS A 6 -13.89 0.18 -37.41
N LYS A 7 -13.68 1.30 -36.70
CA LYS A 7 -13.95 1.39 -35.26
C LYS A 7 -15.47 1.42 -35.07
N HIS A 8 -16.03 0.35 -34.54
CA HIS A 8 -17.40 0.37 -34.03
C HIS A 8 -17.41 1.08 -32.67
N SER A 9 -18.19 2.18 -32.58
CA SER A 9 -18.76 2.84 -31.40
C SER A 9 -18.50 4.35 -31.42
N GLU A 10 -19.58 5.12 -31.50
CA GLU A 10 -19.63 6.59 -31.32
C GLU A 10 -19.23 7.02 -29.88
N ASN A 11 -19.26 6.08 -28.92
CA ASN A 11 -18.80 6.27 -27.54
C ASN A 11 -17.58 5.39 -27.25
N GLY A 12 -16.54 5.47 -28.09
CA GLY A 12 -15.32 4.67 -28.06
C GLY A 12 -14.37 4.91 -26.85
N GLY A 13 -14.92 5.16 -25.66
CA GLY A 13 -14.16 5.27 -24.42
C GLY A 13 -13.94 3.91 -23.75
N ARG A 14 -12.73 3.70 -23.21
CA ARG A 14 -12.44 2.57 -22.32
C ARG A 14 -13.35 2.69 -21.10
N LYS A 15 -14.33 1.79 -20.94
CA LYS A 15 -15.15 1.72 -19.71
C LYS A 15 -14.21 1.76 -18.50
N PRO A 16 -14.40 2.67 -17.51
CA PRO A 16 -13.61 2.65 -16.30
C PRO A 16 -13.74 1.27 -15.68
N ARG A 17 -12.60 0.59 -15.53
CA ARG A 17 -12.54 -0.73 -14.90
C ARG A 17 -13.01 -0.56 -13.46
N GLY A 18 -14.23 -1.00 -13.15
CA GLY A 18 -14.84 -0.91 -11.82
C GLY A 18 -14.22 -1.84 -10.77
N TYR A 19 -12.91 -2.11 -10.83
CA TYR A 19 -12.25 -2.85 -9.77
C TYR A 19 -12.19 -1.96 -8.54
N LYS A 20 -13.16 -2.10 -7.63
CA LYS A 20 -12.98 -1.77 -6.22
C LYS A 20 -12.04 -2.81 -5.62
N SER A 21 -10.77 -2.77 -6.01
CA SER A 21 -9.76 -3.59 -5.34
C SER A 21 -9.66 -3.05 -3.93
N SER A 22 -10.00 -3.85 -2.93
CA SER A 22 -9.71 -3.55 -1.52
C SER A 22 -8.19 -3.64 -1.32
N VAL A 23 -7.49 -2.63 -1.84
CA VAL A 23 -6.04 -2.56 -1.75
C VAL A 23 -5.69 -2.27 -0.29
N PRO A 24 -4.93 -3.14 0.39
CA PRO A 24 -4.49 -2.87 1.75
C PRO A 24 -3.62 -1.61 1.77
N THR A 25 -3.82 -0.78 2.79
CA THR A 25 -3.03 0.45 2.97
C THR A 25 -1.56 0.12 3.21
N HIS A 26 -0.65 1.02 2.81
CA HIS A 26 0.80 0.85 3.04
C HIS A 26 1.15 0.55 4.50
N GLN A 27 0.47 1.22 5.45
CA GLN A 27 0.65 0.97 6.88
C GLN A 27 0.31 -0.48 7.26
N PHE A 28 -0.85 -0.98 6.82
CA PHE A 28 -1.25 -2.35 7.07
C PHE A 28 -0.24 -3.35 6.48
N CYS A 29 0.22 -3.11 5.24
CA CYS A 29 1.25 -3.96 4.63
C CYS A 29 2.56 -3.94 5.44
N PHE A 30 2.93 -2.79 6.01
CA PHE A 30 4.12 -2.66 6.84
C PHE A 30 3.97 -3.41 8.17
N ASP A 31 2.83 -3.27 8.85
CA ASP A 31 2.54 -3.96 10.12
C ASP A 31 2.56 -5.49 9.95
N VAL A 32 2.02 -6.00 8.84
CA VAL A 32 2.07 -7.43 8.48
C VAL A 32 3.51 -7.91 8.29
N VAL A 33 4.33 -7.14 7.56
CA VAL A 33 5.74 -7.48 7.35
C VAL A 33 6.53 -7.45 8.66
N LEU A 34 6.27 -6.48 9.53
CA LEU A 34 6.93 -6.38 10.82
C LEU A 34 6.61 -7.59 11.71
N TYR A 35 5.35 -8.03 11.73
CA TYR A 35 4.95 -9.22 12.48
C TYR A 35 5.58 -10.51 11.91
N PHE A 36 5.66 -10.63 10.58
CA PHE A 36 6.26 -11.78 9.89
C PHE A 36 7.77 -11.90 10.09
N GLU A 37 8.48 -10.83 10.48
CA GLU A 37 9.92 -10.94 10.78
C GLU A 37 10.19 -11.73 12.07
N ASP A 38 9.24 -11.70 13.00
CA ASP A 38 9.33 -12.36 14.31
C ASP A 38 8.53 -13.67 14.37
N HIS A 39 7.63 -13.90 13.41
CA HIS A 39 6.69 -15.03 13.40
C HIS A 39 6.72 -15.79 12.07
N SER A 40 6.25 -17.04 12.08
CA SER A 40 6.09 -17.81 10.84
C SER A 40 4.96 -17.26 9.95
N MET A 41 4.97 -17.68 8.68
CA MET A 41 3.97 -17.26 7.69
C MET A 41 2.56 -17.68 8.12
N ASP A 42 2.41 -18.91 8.60
CA ASP A 42 1.09 -19.47 8.96
C ASP A 42 0.44 -18.68 10.11
N VAL A 43 1.24 -18.33 11.12
CA VAL A 43 0.80 -17.51 12.26
C VAL A 43 0.43 -16.09 11.81
N THR A 44 1.21 -15.53 10.89
CA THR A 44 0.92 -14.21 10.31
C THR A 44 -0.41 -14.22 9.56
N LEU A 45 -0.64 -15.21 8.70
CA LEU A 45 -1.88 -15.30 7.93
C LEU A 45 -3.09 -15.55 8.83
N SER A 46 -2.95 -16.43 9.83
CA SER A 46 -4.02 -16.67 10.82
C SER A 46 -4.37 -15.39 11.59
N LYS A 47 -3.40 -14.54 11.91
CA LYS A 47 -3.65 -13.28 12.63
C LYS A 47 -4.36 -12.22 11.77
N PHE A 48 -3.87 -12.00 10.56
CA PHE A 48 -4.32 -10.88 9.70
C PHE A 48 -5.41 -11.25 8.69
N TYR A 49 -5.58 -12.54 8.40
CA TYR A 49 -6.46 -13.06 7.34
C TYR A 49 -7.24 -14.29 7.82
N LYS A 50 -8.04 -14.13 8.88
CA LYS A 50 -8.82 -15.21 9.51
C LYS A 50 -9.85 -15.85 8.59
N ASP A 51 -10.43 -15.07 7.68
CA ASP A 51 -11.56 -15.48 6.85
C ASP A 51 -11.14 -15.91 5.43
N LEU A 52 -9.83 -16.04 5.16
CA LEU A 52 -9.32 -16.39 3.84
C LEU A 52 -8.89 -17.86 3.81
N GLU A 53 -9.37 -18.60 2.82
CA GLU A 53 -8.99 -19.99 2.60
C GLU A 53 -8.49 -20.25 1.17
N GLY A 54 -7.74 -21.35 1.02
CA GLY A 54 -7.29 -21.85 -0.28
C GLY A 54 -6.46 -20.86 -1.11
N SER A 55 -6.88 -20.64 -2.36
CA SER A 55 -6.16 -19.81 -3.35
C SER A 55 -5.98 -18.34 -2.91
N GLN A 56 -6.94 -17.81 -2.14
CA GLN A 56 -6.85 -16.44 -1.64
C GLN A 56 -5.70 -16.31 -0.63
N LEU A 57 -5.54 -17.30 0.24
CA LEU A 57 -4.48 -17.34 1.24
C LEU A 57 -3.10 -17.43 0.57
N GLN A 58 -2.94 -18.28 -0.45
CA GLN A 58 -1.70 -18.37 -1.23
C GLN A 58 -1.33 -17.04 -1.92
N THR A 59 -2.33 -16.32 -2.42
CA THR A 59 -2.13 -14.99 -3.01
C THR A 59 -1.63 -13.99 -1.95
N LYS A 60 -2.16 -14.07 -0.72
CA LYS A 60 -1.66 -13.25 0.40
C LYS A 60 -0.27 -13.66 0.86
N CYS A 61 0.07 -14.96 0.93
CA CYS A 61 1.44 -15.41 1.19
C CYS A 61 2.43 -14.74 0.23
N THR A 62 2.12 -14.79 -1.06
CA THR A 62 2.95 -14.19 -2.11
C THR A 62 3.06 -12.68 -1.93
N SER A 63 1.95 -12.03 -1.57
CA SER A 63 1.93 -10.59 -1.28
C SER A 63 2.85 -10.22 -0.11
N VAL A 64 2.82 -10.99 0.98
CA VAL A 64 3.68 -10.79 2.16
C VAL A 64 5.16 -10.90 1.78
N TYR A 65 5.55 -11.93 1.02
CA TYR A 65 6.92 -12.05 0.53
C TYR A 65 7.35 -10.88 -0.36
N LEU A 66 6.46 -10.42 -1.25
CA LEU A 66 6.73 -9.27 -2.10
C LEU A 66 6.88 -7.97 -1.28
N TRP A 67 6.08 -7.80 -0.23
CA TRP A 67 6.18 -6.66 0.68
C TRP A 67 7.46 -6.71 1.51
N ARG A 68 7.85 -7.88 2.03
CA ARG A 68 9.14 -8.06 2.71
C ARG A 68 10.30 -7.65 1.81
N LYS A 69 10.31 -8.08 0.54
CA LYS A 69 11.34 -7.69 -0.44
C LYS A 69 11.35 -6.18 -0.70
N LYS A 70 10.21 -5.51 -0.57
CA LYS A 70 10.04 -4.07 -0.80
C LYS A 70 9.93 -3.27 0.52
N LYS A 71 10.36 -3.82 1.66
CA LYS A 71 10.21 -3.18 2.98
C LYS A 71 10.75 -1.75 3.02
N GLY A 72 11.93 -1.50 2.45
CA GLY A 72 12.52 -0.15 2.39
C GLY A 72 11.61 0.88 1.71
N LYS A 73 10.96 0.50 0.59
CA LYS A 73 10.01 1.36 -0.11
C LYS A 73 8.72 1.55 0.69
N LEU A 74 8.27 0.54 1.44
CA LEU A 74 7.11 0.65 2.32
C LEU A 74 7.35 1.65 3.45
N VAL A 75 8.54 1.64 4.06
CA VAL A 75 8.92 2.62 5.10
C VAL A 75 8.89 4.04 4.55
N GLU A 76 9.49 4.25 3.38
CA GLU A 76 9.50 5.55 2.70
C GLU A 76 8.08 6.06 2.39
N LEU A 77 7.20 5.18 1.91
CA LEU A 77 5.81 5.52 1.61
C LEU A 77 4.98 5.81 2.88
N CYS A 78 5.22 5.09 3.97
CA CYS A 78 4.56 5.37 5.25
C CYS A 78 4.99 6.74 5.79
N ASN A 79 6.28 7.05 5.75
CA ASN A 79 6.83 8.34 6.17
C ASN A 79 6.36 9.50 5.27
N SER A 80 6.29 9.28 3.95
CA SER A 80 5.83 10.30 2.97
C SER A 80 4.32 10.57 3.07
N THR A 81 3.53 9.61 3.55
CA THR A 81 2.09 9.81 3.77
C THR A 81 1.84 10.68 5.01
N GLY A 82 2.75 10.66 6.00
CA GLY A 82 2.73 11.56 7.15
C GLY A 82 2.81 13.04 6.74
N THR A 83 3.68 13.37 5.78
CA THR A 83 3.82 14.75 5.26
C THR A 83 2.69 15.17 4.32
N ALA A 84 2.02 14.23 3.65
CA ALA A 84 0.84 14.52 2.82
C ALA A 84 -0.43 14.81 3.66
N ARG A 85 -0.56 14.23 4.86
CA ARG A 85 -1.66 14.52 5.79
C ARG A 85 -1.51 15.90 6.46
N LEU A 86 -0.28 16.34 6.74
CA LEU A 86 0.00 17.67 7.29
C LEU A 86 -0.43 18.81 6.36
N ARG A 87 -0.27 18.66 5.03
CA ARG A 87 -0.68 19.70 4.07
C ARG A 87 -2.20 19.85 3.88
N LYS A 88 -3.04 19.03 4.52
CA LYS A 88 -4.50 19.18 4.50
C LYS A 88 -5.10 19.79 5.78
N SER A 89 -4.27 20.05 6.78
CA SER A 89 -4.65 20.70 8.04
C SER A 89 -3.80 21.94 8.33
N GLU A 90 -3.24 22.58 7.30
CA GLU A 90 -2.59 23.89 7.43
C GLU A 90 -3.51 24.97 6.86
N SER A 91 -4.68 25.09 7.50
CA SER A 91 -5.20 26.42 7.82
C SER A 91 -5.28 26.45 9.35
N GLU A 92 -4.62 27.46 9.90
CA GLU A 92 -4.60 27.85 11.31
C GLU A 92 -3.60 27.20 12.28
N VAL A 93 -2.62 28.05 12.63
CA VAL A 93 -1.98 28.22 13.95
C VAL A 93 -0.73 27.37 14.24
N TRP A 94 0.41 27.97 13.87
CA TRP A 94 1.60 28.19 14.70
C TRP A 94 1.83 27.24 15.88
N ILE A 95 2.69 26.22 15.69
CA ILE A 95 3.72 25.87 16.68
C ILE A 95 5.01 25.53 15.93
N ARG A 96 6.07 26.29 16.25
CA ARG A 96 7.41 26.19 15.68
C ARG A 96 8.12 24.86 16.02
N PRO A 97 9.11 24.46 15.21
CA PRO A 97 9.80 23.18 15.30
C PRO A 97 10.89 23.20 16.37
N CYS A 98 11.04 22.12 17.12
CA CYS A 98 12.27 21.87 17.89
C CYS A 98 12.97 20.62 17.35
N LEU A 99 13.83 20.88 16.37
CA LEU A 99 15.06 20.13 16.16
C LEU A 99 15.85 20.11 17.45
N VAL A 100 16.12 18.93 18.00
CA VAL A 100 17.38 18.69 18.72
C VAL A 100 17.99 17.40 18.20
N MET A 101 18.94 17.60 17.29
CA MET A 101 20.02 16.68 17.02
C MET A 101 21.01 16.68 18.19
N GLN A 102 21.68 15.53 18.38
CA GLN A 102 23.07 15.35 18.81
C GLN A 102 23.46 15.40 20.31
N ARG A 103 24.19 14.33 20.67
CA ARG A 103 25.57 14.28 21.23
C ARG A 103 25.77 13.91 22.72
N TYR A 104 26.59 12.87 22.91
CA TYR A 104 27.46 12.48 24.05
C TYR A 104 26.76 12.26 25.40
N ILE A 105 26.94 11.14 26.11
CA ILE A 105 28.17 10.46 26.53
C ILE A 105 28.02 8.93 26.42
#